data_AF-G0ERK6-F1
#
_entry.id   AF-G0ERK6-F1
#
_cell.length_a   1.000
_cell.length_b   1.000
_cell.length_c   1.000
_cell.angle_alpha   90.00
_cell.angle_beta   90.00
_cell.angle_gamma   90.00
#
_symmetry.space_group_name_H-M   'P 1'
#
loop_
_entity.id
_entity.type
_entity.pdbx_description
1 polymer ?
#
loop_
_entity_poly.entity_id
_entity_poly.type
_entity_poly.pdbx_seq_one_letter_code
_entity_poly.pdbx_strand_id
1 'polypeptide(L)' 'MGINWPYKGAELIRAYADPARGRHSLQIEINRALYMDEARLAQHRGFAVLRGHLDQLLEAVAAFIREALAR' A
#
# COMPACT_ATOMS: atom_id res chain seq x y z
N MET A 1 -3.26 12.09 -3.10
CA MET A 1 -3.98 10.85 -2.72
C MET A 1 -5.26 10.82 -3.54
N GLY A 2 -5.32 9.98 -4.57
CA GLY A 2 -6.56 9.78 -5.32
C GLY A 2 -7.24 8.53 -4.79
N ILE A 3 -8.55 8.60 -4.51
CA ILE A 3 -9.34 7.41 -4.18
C ILE A 3 -10.08 7.00 -5.45
N ASN A 4 -9.66 5.86 -6.01
CA ASN A 4 -10.49 5.00 -6.86
C ASN A 4 -11.00 5.58 -8.21
N TRP A 5 -10.17 6.25 -9.02
CA TRP A 5 -10.46 6.46 -10.45
C TRP A 5 -9.19 6.77 -11.29
N PRO A 6 -8.99 6.19 -12.50
CA PRO A 6 -9.75 5.16 -13.22
C PRO A 6 -8.89 3.90 -13.46
N TYR A 7 -8.80 2.96 -12.50
CA TYR A 7 -7.88 1.82 -12.66
C TYR A 7 -8.56 0.44 -12.64
N LYS A 8 -8.20 -0.37 -13.63
CA LYS A 8 -8.64 -1.75 -13.90
C LYS A 8 -8.07 -2.81 -12.93
N GLY A 9 -7.45 -2.39 -11.81
CA GLY A 9 -6.75 -3.29 -10.86
C GLY A 9 -7.61 -3.84 -9.72
N ALA A 10 -8.86 -3.38 -9.58
CA ALA A 10 -9.72 -3.74 -8.45
C ALA A 10 -10.23 -5.20 -8.49
N GLU A 11 -10.01 -5.95 -9.57
CA GLU A 11 -10.53 -7.31 -9.70
C GLU A 11 -9.88 -8.28 -8.70
N LEU A 12 -8.55 -8.23 -8.53
CA LEU A 12 -7.85 -9.04 -7.51
C LEU A 12 -8.23 -8.60 -6.10
N ILE A 13 -8.35 -7.28 -5.85
CA ILE A 13 -8.80 -6.77 -4.55
C ILE A 13 -10.18 -7.34 -4.20
N ARG A 14 -11.13 -7.30 -5.15
CA ARG A 14 -12.50 -7.80 -4.95
C ARG A 14 -12.54 -9.32 -4.85
N ALA A 15 -11.77 -10.04 -5.66
CA ALA A 15 -11.75 -11.50 -5.67
C ALA A 15 -11.24 -12.09 -4.35
N TYR A 16 -10.30 -11.41 -3.68
CA TYR A 16 -9.71 -11.88 -2.43
C TYR A 16 -10.23 -11.18 -1.18
N ALA A 17 -11.04 -10.12 -1.31
CA ALA A 17 -11.73 -9.51 -0.19
C ALA A 17 -12.97 -10.33 0.20
N ASP A 18 -13.11 -10.59 1.49
CA ASP A 18 -14.30 -11.16 2.10
C ASP A 18 -14.42 -10.60 3.52
N PRO A 19 -14.91 -9.36 3.66
CA PRO A 19 -15.01 -8.69 4.95
C PRO A 19 -15.89 -9.45 5.94
N ALA A 20 -16.91 -10.17 5.45
CA ALA A 20 -17.76 -11.02 6.28
C ALA A 20 -16.98 -12.17 6.95
N ARG A 21 -15.87 -12.59 6.35
CA ARG A 21 -14.92 -13.56 6.93
C ARG A 21 -13.63 -12.91 7.45
N GLY A 22 -13.64 -11.60 7.70
CA GLY A 22 -12.48 -10.87 8.21
C GLY A 22 -11.30 -10.76 7.23
N ARG A 23 -11.52 -10.99 5.93
CA ARG A 23 -10.47 -10.85 4.90
C ARG A 23 -10.63 -9.51 4.20
N HIS A 24 -9.65 -8.62 4.38
CA HIS A 24 -9.65 -7.30 3.78
C HIS A 24 -8.47 -7.17 2.80
N SER A 25 -8.71 -6.57 1.64
CA SER A 25 -7.70 -6.35 0.61
C SER A 25 -7.58 -4.85 0.32
N LEU A 26 -6.34 -4.36 0.20
CA LEU A 26 -6.02 -2.98 -0.15
C LEU A 26 -4.93 -2.95 -1.22
N GLN A 27 -5.08 -2.07 -2.20
CA GLN A 27 -4.02 -1.77 -3.17
C GLN A 27 -3.45 -0.39 -2.88
N ILE A 28 -2.12 -0.30 -2.86
CA ILE A 28 -1.38 0.94 -2.67
C ILE A 28 -0.51 1.14 -3.92
N GLU A 29 -0.76 2.21 -4.64
CA GLU A 29 0.03 2.60 -5.82
C GLU A 29 0.96 3.75 -5.47
N ILE A 30 2.23 3.61 -5.84
CA ILE A 30 3.26 4.60 -5.55
C ILE A 30 3.87 5.07 -6.86
N ASN A 31 3.88 6.38 -7.07
CA ASN A 31 4.51 6.99 -8.23
C ASN A 31 6.02 6.69 -8.22
N ARG A 32 6.53 6.08 -9.30
CA ARG A 32 7.93 5.67 -9.45
C ARG A 32 8.90 6.84 -9.35
N ALA A 33 8.51 8.02 -9.83
CA ALA A 33 9.31 9.25 -9.70
C ALA A 33 9.61 9.66 -8.24
N LEU A 34 8.91 9.11 -7.25
CA LEU A 34 9.20 9.36 -5.83
C LEU A 34 10.42 8.58 -5.32
N TYR A 35 10.84 7.52 -6.00
CA TYR A 35 11.88 6.64 -5.48
C TYR A 35 12.91 6.15 -6.51
N MET A 36 12.65 6.28 -7.80
CA MET A 36 13.55 5.81 -8.84
C MET A 36 13.61 6.73 -10.05
N ASP A 37 14.78 6.73 -10.69
CA ASP A 37 14.93 7.14 -12.07
C ASP A 37 14.36 6.04 -12.98
N GLU A 38 13.26 6.33 -13.66
CA GLU A 38 12.55 5.36 -14.50
C GLU A 38 13.34 4.97 -15.76
N ALA A 39 14.11 5.89 -16.33
CA ALA A 39 14.90 5.62 -17.53
C ALA A 39 16.07 4.68 -17.23
N ARG A 40 16.64 4.79 -16.02
CA ARG A 40 17.79 3.97 -15.59
C ARG A 40 17.40 2.74 -14.78
N LEU A 41 16.11 2.61 -14.44
CA LEU A 41 15.60 1.62 -13.49
C LEU A 41 16.39 1.58 -12.17
N ALA A 42 16.87 2.74 -11.73
CA ALA A 42 17.77 2.85 -10.58
C ALA A 42 17.11 3.67 -9.46
N GLN A 43 17.24 3.19 -8.23
CA GLN A 43 16.80 3.94 -7.06
C GLN A 43 17.60 5.24 -6.93
N HIS A 44 16.94 6.29 -6.45
CA HIS A 44 17.58 7.55 -6.10
C HIS A 44 17.33 7.89 -4.63
N ARG A 45 17.82 9.04 -4.15
CA ARG A 45 17.70 9.47 -2.74
C ARG A 45 16.29 9.39 -2.14
N GLY A 46 15.25 9.61 -2.94
CA GLY A 46 13.85 9.50 -2.52
C GLY A 46 13.41 8.10 -2.08
N PHE A 47 14.11 7.03 -2.50
CA PHE A 47 13.79 5.67 -2.06
C PHE A 47 13.92 5.48 -0.55
N ALA A 48 15.01 6.00 0.04
CA ALA A 48 15.20 5.88 1.49
C ALA A 48 14.11 6.62 2.28
N VAL A 49 13.67 7.77 1.78
CA VAL A 49 12.57 8.56 2.37
C VAL A 49 11.24 7.80 2.23
N LEU A 50 10.93 7.31 1.03
CA LEU A 50 9.73 6.52 0.79
C LEU A 50 9.68 5.28 1.69
N ARG A 51 10.80 4.55 1.80
CA ARG A 51 10.90 3.37 2.68
C ARG A 51 10.55 3.74 4.12
N GLY A 52 11.12 4.81 4.67
CA GLY A 52 10.81 5.24 6.03
C GLY A 52 9.33 5.55 6.26
N HIS A 53 8.66 6.19 5.29
CA HIS A 53 7.22 6.44 5.37
C HIS A 53 6.39 5.15 5.27
N LEU A 54 6.81 4.18 4.45
CA LEU A 54 6.14 2.88 4.34
C LEU A 54 6.33 2.05 5.60
N ASP A 55 7.51 2.09 6.23
CA ASP A 55 7.77 1.42 7.50
C ASP A 55 6.81 1.94 8.59
N GLN A 56 6.70 3.27 8.72
CA GLN A 56 5.76 3.91 9.66
C GLN A 56 4.29 3.56 9.37
N LEU A 57 3.89 3.52 8.09
CA LEU A 57 2.55 3.11 7.70
C LEU A 57 2.27 1.66 8.10
N LEU A 58 3.21 0.75 7.82
CA LEU A 58 3.05 -0.68 8.15
C LEU A 58 3.01 -0.91 9.65
N GLU A 59 3.79 -0.17 10.44
CA GLU A 59 3.72 -0.20 11.91
C GLU A 59 2.34 0.21 12.42
N ALA A 60 1.78 1.32 11.90
CA ALA A 60 0.46 1.81 12.26
C ALA A 60 -0.65 0.80 11.87
N VAL A 61 -0.58 0.23 10.66
CA VAL A 61 -1.53 -0.79 10.21
C VAL A 61 -1.45 -2.05 11.07
N ALA A 62 -0.24 -2.50 11.40
CA ALA A 62 -0.06 -3.66 12.25
C ALA A 62 -0.60 -3.43 13.67
N ALA A 63 -0.42 -2.22 14.23
CA ALA A 63 -1.01 -1.84 15.51
C ALA A 63 -2.53 -1.87 15.47
N PHE A 64 -3.13 -1.27 14.43
CA PHE A 64 -4.58 -1.30 14.21
C PHE A 64 -5.14 -2.72 14.11
N ILE A 65 -4.48 -3.61 13.35
CA ILE A 65 -4.90 -5.01 13.21
C ILE A 65 -4.84 -5.74 14.55
N ARG A 66 -3.75 -5.57 15.32
CA ARG A 66 -3.61 -6.19 16.65
C ARG A 66 -4.73 -5.75 17.60
N GLU A 67 -5.07 -4.46 17.59
CA GLU A 67 -6.17 -3.94 18.40
C GLU A 67 -7.52 -4.51 17.96
N ALA A 68 -7.77 -4.60 16.65
CA ALA A 68 -9.00 -5.15 16.11
C ALA A 68 -9.19 -6.64 16.43
N LEU A 69 -8.11 -7.42 16.51
CA LEU A 69 -8.15 -8.84 16.87
C LEU A 69 -8.24 -9.09 18.38
N ALA A 70 -7.90 -8.11 19.22
CA ALA A 70 -7.97 -8.22 20.67
C ALA A 70 -9.36 -7.90 21.24
N ARG A 71 -10.29 -7.45 20.39
CA ARG A 71 -11.70 -7.21 20.71
C ARG A 71 -12.54 -8.42 20.32
#